data_AF-A0A933JSI9-F1
#
_entry.id   AF-A0A933JSI9-F1
#
_cell.length_a   1.000
_cell.length_b   1.000
_cell.length_c   1.000
_cell.angle_alpha   90.00
_cell.angle_beta   90.00
_cell.angle_gamma   90.00
#
_symmetry.space_group_name_H-M   'P 1'
#
loop_
_entity.id
_entity.type
_entity.pdbx_description
1 polymer ?
#
loop_
_entity_poly.entity_id
_entity_poly.type
_entity_poly.pdbx_seq_one_letter_code
_entity_poly.pdbx_strand_id
1 'polypeptide(L)'
;MVNGSFQIGRIRGAPILLHWSLLFGVVLICFWFGAIRPVSWVLFFGLVLIHELGHAVLVWRNGLTVEHVRLHALGGECAYSGFATPWQHSVVSWGGVLAQLAVLAVVYPFQAEVLALPFGEELLFILVRLNSSMIVLNLMPLPPLDGAKALPLFSMAYARFKKRRRSKAAEPKPEAPAPLPPDPELDEEPDLPRNADNLYPMPPDLDLSGDDLSDDDPELLKKLVRGIDYSRSKK
;
A
#
# COMPACT_ATOMS: atom_id res chain seq x y z
N MET A 1 6.28 24.56 27.75
CA MET A 1 7.49 24.30 26.92
C MET A 1 8.01 22.94 27.31
N VAL A 2 8.01 21.98 26.39
CA VAL A 2 8.64 20.68 26.64
C VAL A 2 10.03 20.79 26.01
N ASN A 3 11.09 20.79 26.82
CA ASN A 3 12.49 20.77 26.37
C ASN A 3 12.82 21.77 25.23
N GLY A 4 12.56 23.07 25.42
CA GLY A 4 12.91 24.09 24.42
C GLY A 4 12.14 24.02 23.08
N SER A 5 11.05 23.26 23.01
CA SER A 5 10.21 23.16 21.81
C SER A 5 8.94 23.99 21.91
N PHE A 6 8.57 24.61 20.80
CA PHE A 6 7.35 25.40 20.61
C PHE A 6 6.36 24.62 19.75
N GLN A 7 5.11 24.51 20.20
CA GLN A 7 4.08 23.85 19.41
C GLN A 7 3.50 24.80 18.37
N ILE A 8 3.53 24.41 17.10
CA ILE A 8 3.00 25.21 15.98
C ILE A 8 1.64 24.71 15.48
N GLY A 9 1.27 23.48 15.80
CA GLY A 9 0.01 22.91 15.33
C GLY A 9 -0.22 21.50 15.86
N ARG A 10 -1.24 20.85 15.29
CA ARG A 10 -1.55 19.44 15.52
C ARG A 10 -1.98 18.78 14.22
N ILE A 11 -1.61 17.52 14.03
CA ILE A 11 -2.10 16.67 12.95
C ILE A 11 -2.62 15.35 13.53
N ARG A 12 -3.91 15.05 13.30
CA ARG A 12 -4.61 13.87 13.85
C ARG A 12 -4.36 13.65 15.36
N GLY A 13 -4.34 14.75 16.13
CA GLY A 13 -4.08 14.75 17.58
C GLY A 13 -2.62 14.91 17.99
N ALA A 14 -1.67 14.54 17.12
CA ALA A 14 -0.23 14.64 17.39
C ALA A 14 0.27 16.09 17.25
N PRO A 15 0.94 16.67 18.27
CA PRO A 15 1.51 18.01 18.19
C PRO A 15 2.70 18.06 17.23
N ILE A 16 2.77 19.16 16.47
CA ILE A 16 3.93 19.51 15.65
C ILE A 16 4.75 20.55 16.43
N LEU A 17 6.00 20.22 16.69
CA LEU A 17 6.91 20.94 17.57
C LEU A 17 8.09 21.50 16.78
N LEU A 18 8.46 22.75 17.03
CA LEU A 18 9.68 23.38 16.55
C LEU A 18 10.65 23.54 17.72
N HIS A 19 11.80 22.89 17.65
CA HIS A 19 12.86 23.07 18.64
C HIS A 19 13.70 24.30 18.30
N TRP A 20 14.10 25.09 19.30
CA TRP A 20 14.89 26.32 19.08
C TRP A 20 16.20 26.09 18.29
N SER A 21 16.75 24.87 18.33
CA SER A 21 17.94 24.50 17.55
C SER A 21 17.75 24.63 16.04
N LEU A 22 16.52 24.71 15.52
CA LEU A 22 16.25 25.03 14.11
C LEU A 22 16.98 26.29 13.63
N LEU A 23 17.23 27.25 14.53
CA LEU A 23 18.01 28.45 14.22
C LEU A 23 19.44 28.12 13.76
N PHE A 24 20.06 27.05 14.26
CA PHE A 24 21.36 26.61 13.75
C PHE A 24 21.25 26.05 12.33
N GLY A 25 20.16 25.34 12.02
CA GLY A 25 19.87 24.88 10.66
C GLY A 25 19.73 26.06 9.69
N VAL A 26 19.05 27.13 10.12
CA VAL A 26 18.95 28.40 9.37
C VAL A 26 20.33 28.98 9.08
N VAL A 27 21.21 29.08 10.07
CA VAL A 27 22.58 29.60 9.90
C VAL A 27 23.37 28.77 8.89
N LEU A 28 23.28 27.43 8.96
CA LEU A 28 23.97 26.55 8.03
C LEU A 28 23.47 26.73 6.59
N ILE A 29 22.15 26.87 6.40
CA ILE A 29 21.55 27.13 5.09
C ILE A 29 22.03 28.48 4.55
N CYS A 30 22.03 29.54 5.38
CA CYS A 30 22.57 30.85 4.99
C CYS A 30 24.02 30.78 4.54
N PHE A 31 24.84 30.06 5.29
CA PHE A 31 26.23 29.85 4.96
C PHE A 31 26.37 29.14 3.61
N TRP A 32 25.57 28.11 3.37
CA TRP A 32 25.58 27.35 2.11
C TRP A 32 25.18 28.19 0.90
N PHE A 33 24.13 29.02 1.03
CA PHE A 33 23.66 29.89 -0.05
C PHE A 33 24.46 31.20 -0.17
N GLY A 34 25.33 31.50 0.79
CA GLY A 34 26.05 32.77 0.87
C GLY A 34 25.13 33.99 1.06
N ALA A 35 23.88 33.78 1.44
CA ALA A 35 22.86 34.82 1.52
C ALA A 35 21.73 34.45 2.50
N ILE A 36 21.08 35.46 3.05
CA ILE A 36 19.85 35.32 3.83
C ILE A 36 18.68 35.18 2.84
N ARG A 37 18.17 33.96 2.68
CA ARG A 37 17.01 33.66 1.83
C ARG A 37 15.90 33.02 2.69
N PRO A 38 14.99 33.81 3.28
CA PRO A 38 13.96 33.29 4.20
C PRO A 38 13.05 32.25 3.55
N VAL A 39 12.74 32.43 2.25
CA VAL A 39 11.96 31.48 1.46
C VAL A 39 12.61 30.09 1.45
N SER A 40 13.94 30.03 1.30
CA SER A 40 14.68 28.78 1.32
C SER A 40 14.57 28.05 2.66
N TRP A 41 14.51 28.78 3.78
CA TRP A 41 14.33 28.15 5.11
C TRP A 41 12.94 27.54 5.24
N VAL A 42 11.91 28.27 4.83
CA VAL A 42 10.52 27.79 4.88
C VAL A 42 10.37 26.55 4.00
N LEU A 43 10.90 26.57 2.79
CA LEU A 43 10.87 25.43 1.87
C LEU A 43 11.64 24.23 2.42
N PHE A 44 12.83 24.45 3.00
CA PHE A 44 13.63 23.37 3.57
C PHE A 44 12.94 22.71 4.77
N PHE A 45 12.48 23.49 5.75
CA PHE A 45 11.77 22.94 6.90
C PHE A 45 10.41 22.35 6.51
N GLY A 46 9.75 22.91 5.50
CA GLY A 46 8.57 22.33 4.89
C GLY A 46 8.86 20.95 4.29
N LEU A 47 9.99 20.79 3.60
CA LEU A 47 10.41 19.51 3.04
C LEU A 47 10.75 18.47 4.13
N VAL A 48 11.46 18.87 5.18
CA VAL A 48 11.72 18.03 6.35
C VAL A 48 10.40 17.63 7.02
N LEU A 49 9.47 18.57 7.18
CA LEU A 49 8.15 18.27 7.73
C LEU A 49 7.40 17.25 6.86
N ILE A 50 7.39 17.40 5.54
CA ILE A 50 6.76 16.44 4.62
C ILE A 50 7.37 15.04 4.80
N HIS A 51 8.69 14.94 4.97
CA HIS A 51 9.37 13.69 5.26
C HIS A 51 8.87 13.07 6.59
N GLU A 52 8.85 13.83 7.69
CA GLU A 52 8.34 13.32 8.97
C GLU A 52 6.87 12.91 8.92
N LEU A 53 6.04 13.67 8.18
CA LEU A 53 4.64 13.34 7.96
C LEU A 53 4.49 12.05 7.16
N GLY A 54 5.42 11.75 6.26
CA GLY A 54 5.50 10.46 5.57
C GLY A 54 5.60 9.28 6.54
N HIS A 55 6.47 9.38 7.56
CA HIS A 55 6.53 8.39 8.63
C HIS A 55 5.22 8.32 9.40
N ALA A 56 4.68 9.47 9.83
CA ALA A 56 3.43 9.54 10.59
C ALA A 56 2.26 8.85 9.87
N VAL A 57 2.15 9.02 8.54
CA VAL A 57 1.15 8.33 7.72
C VAL A 57 1.28 6.82 7.81
N LEU A 58 2.50 6.28 7.75
CA LEU A 58 2.73 4.84 7.87
C LEU A 58 2.57 4.34 9.31
N VAL A 59 2.86 5.16 10.33
CA VAL A 59 2.57 4.84 11.73
C VAL A 59 1.07 4.61 11.90
N TRP A 60 0.23 5.57 11.49
CA TRP A 60 -1.23 5.44 11.61
C TRP A 60 -1.78 4.26 10.80
N ARG A 61 -1.24 4.02 9.60
CA ARG A 61 -1.64 2.86 8.77
C ARG A 61 -1.30 1.52 9.40
N ASN A 62 -0.30 1.46 10.27
CA ASN A 62 0.08 0.25 11.00
C ASN A 62 -0.64 0.14 12.37
N GLY A 63 -1.62 1.00 12.66
CA GLY A 63 -2.36 0.98 13.92
C GLY A 63 -1.55 1.47 15.12
N LEU A 64 -0.46 2.21 14.87
CA LEU A 64 0.41 2.79 15.89
C LEU A 64 -0.01 4.25 16.16
N THR A 65 0.43 4.80 17.29
CA THR A 65 0.07 6.16 17.70
C THR A 65 1.27 7.09 17.55
N VAL A 66 1.12 8.20 16.82
CA VAL A 66 2.13 9.26 16.75
C VAL A 66 2.02 10.11 18.01
N GLU A 67 3.10 10.23 18.75
CA GLU A 67 3.17 11.03 19.99
C GLU A 67 3.44 12.49 19.70
N HIS A 68 4.40 12.78 18.81
CA HIS A 68 4.72 14.12 18.34
C HIS A 68 5.59 14.07 17.09
N VAL A 69 5.56 15.15 16.31
CA VAL A 69 6.51 15.41 15.22
C VAL A 69 7.33 16.63 15.60
N ARG A 70 8.63 16.49 15.75
CA ARG A 70 9.53 17.60 16.14
C ARG A 70 10.49 17.92 15.00
N LEU A 71 10.63 19.19 14.67
CA LEU A 71 11.70 19.68 13.78
C LEU A 71 12.82 20.31 14.62
N HIS A 72 14.06 20.02 14.27
CA HIS A 72 15.27 20.49 14.95
C HIS A 72 16.43 20.72 13.95
N ALA A 73 17.58 21.22 14.41
CA ALA A 73 18.73 21.52 13.54
C ALA A 73 19.14 20.36 12.59
N LEU A 74 19.11 19.12 13.09
CA LEU A 74 19.57 17.93 12.36
C LEU A 74 18.50 17.32 11.42
N GLY A 75 17.33 17.95 11.27
CA GLY A 75 16.20 17.37 10.52
C GLY A 75 14.92 17.31 11.36
N GLY A 76 14.28 16.15 11.40
CA GLY A 76 13.07 15.92 12.17
C GLY A 76 13.09 14.63 12.96
N GLU A 77 12.10 14.50 13.82
CA GLU A 77 11.84 13.31 14.64
C GLU A 77 10.33 13.07 14.70
N CYS A 78 9.89 11.96 14.10
CA CYS A 78 8.54 11.43 14.28
C CYS A 78 8.53 10.39 15.41
N ALA A 79 8.18 10.82 16.62
CA ALA A 79 8.03 9.94 17.77
C ALA A 79 6.68 9.22 17.75
N TYR A 80 6.68 7.91 17.98
CA TYR A 80 5.47 7.08 18.02
C TYR A 80 5.59 5.96 19.05
N SER A 81 4.44 5.47 19.50
CA SER A 81 4.32 4.36 20.45
C SER A 81 3.33 3.29 19.99
N GLY A 82 3.44 2.12 20.63
CA GLY A 82 2.69 0.91 20.33
C GLY A 82 3.62 -0.30 20.16
N PHE A 83 3.03 -1.50 20.09
CA PHE A 83 3.77 -2.74 19.85
C PHE A 83 4.01 -2.95 18.36
N ALA A 84 5.11 -2.39 17.84
CA ALA A 84 5.51 -2.54 16.45
C ALA A 84 6.39 -3.77 16.25
N THR A 85 6.04 -4.60 15.26
CA THR A 85 6.90 -5.70 14.81
C THR A 85 8.12 -5.15 14.05
N PRO A 86 9.23 -5.93 13.92
CA PRO A 86 10.38 -5.51 13.12
C PRO A 86 10.01 -5.14 11.68
N TRP A 87 9.06 -5.85 11.10
CA TRP A 87 8.51 -5.53 9.77
C TRP A 87 7.86 -4.14 9.74
N GLN A 88 7.02 -3.83 10.73
CA GLN A 88 6.34 -2.53 10.81
C GLN A 88 7.34 -1.39 11.02
N HIS A 89 8.38 -1.57 11.84
CA HIS A 89 9.45 -0.59 11.98
C HIS A 89 10.13 -0.28 10.64
N SER A 90 10.44 -1.31 9.85
CA SER A 90 11.01 -1.12 8.52
C SER A 90 10.04 -0.44 7.57
N VAL A 91 8.76 -0.82 7.57
CA VAL A 91 7.72 -0.16 6.75
C VAL A 91 7.59 1.32 7.12
N VAL A 92 7.47 1.65 8.41
CA VAL A 92 7.36 3.04 8.88
C VAL A 92 8.56 3.87 8.43
N SER A 93 9.77 3.31 8.47
CA SER A 93 11.01 3.99 8.06
C SER A 93 11.06 4.31 6.56
N TRP A 94 10.24 3.67 5.72
CA TRP A 94 10.09 4.07 4.31
C TRP A 94 9.22 5.31 4.12
N GLY A 95 8.43 5.69 5.13
CA GLY A 95 7.41 6.73 5.01
C GLY A 95 7.96 8.07 4.52
N GLY A 96 9.05 8.55 5.13
CA GLY A 96 9.66 9.82 4.77
C GLY A 96 10.21 9.84 3.35
N VAL A 97 10.96 8.80 2.95
CA VAL A 97 11.47 8.66 1.58
C VAL A 97 10.33 8.59 0.56
N LEU A 98 9.26 7.85 0.85
CA LEU A 98 8.09 7.77 -0.05
C LEU A 98 7.39 9.12 -0.20
N ALA A 99 7.27 9.90 0.87
CA ALA A 99 6.71 11.26 0.81
C ALA A 99 7.59 12.19 -0.04
N GLN A 100 8.91 12.12 0.13
CA GLN A 100 9.87 12.89 -0.66
C GLN A 100 9.86 12.51 -2.14
N LEU A 101 9.75 11.21 -2.45
CA LEU A 101 9.58 10.71 -3.82
C LEU A 101 8.26 11.20 -4.43
N ALA A 102 7.17 11.27 -3.66
CA ALA A 102 5.91 11.82 -4.15
C ALA A 102 6.05 13.31 -4.50
N VAL A 103 6.75 14.11 -3.67
CA VAL A 103 7.07 15.50 -4.01
C VAL A 103 7.88 15.58 -5.30
N LEU A 104 8.92 14.75 -5.45
CA LEU A 104 9.75 14.74 -6.64
C LEU A 104 8.93 14.36 -7.89
N ALA A 105 8.08 13.34 -7.79
CA ALA A 105 7.21 12.91 -8.89
C ALA A 105 6.25 14.01 -9.35
N VAL A 106 5.79 14.86 -8.43
CA VAL A 106 4.92 16.00 -8.75
C VAL A 106 5.71 17.15 -9.36
N VAL A 107 6.87 17.51 -8.83
CA VAL A 107 7.60 18.73 -9.25
C VAL A 107 8.48 18.50 -10.49
N TYR A 108 9.11 17.33 -10.60
CA TYR A 108 10.09 17.02 -11.64
C TYR A 108 9.61 17.19 -13.09
N PRO A 109 8.35 16.87 -13.47
CA PRO A 109 7.90 17.09 -14.84
C PRO A 109 7.59 18.56 -15.18
N PHE A 110 7.38 19.44 -14.19
CA PHE A 110 6.96 20.84 -14.40
C PHE A 110 8.08 21.84 -14.09
N GLN A 111 9.35 21.48 -14.35
CA GLN A 111 10.48 22.33 -13.95
C GLN A 111 10.51 23.68 -14.65
N ALA A 112 10.10 23.76 -15.92
CA ALA A 112 10.07 25.00 -16.67
C ALA A 112 9.02 25.98 -16.10
N GLU A 113 7.85 25.45 -15.77
CA GLU A 113 6.74 26.19 -15.15
C GLU A 113 7.11 26.66 -13.75
N VAL A 114 7.76 25.81 -12.96
CA VAL A 114 8.23 26.18 -11.61
C VAL A 114 9.31 27.25 -11.69
N LEU A 115 10.23 27.19 -12.66
CA LEU A 115 11.26 28.21 -12.85
C LEU A 115 10.66 29.59 -13.19
N ALA A 116 9.50 29.62 -13.86
CA ALA A 116 8.79 30.85 -14.19
C ALA A 116 8.05 31.49 -12.99
N LEU A 117 7.93 30.78 -11.86
CA LEU A 117 7.33 31.33 -10.63
C LEU A 117 8.32 32.26 -9.90
N PRO A 118 7.80 33.18 -9.05
CA PRO A 118 8.64 33.86 -8.07
C PRO A 118 9.38 32.83 -7.20
N PHE A 119 10.69 33.04 -7.03
CA PHE A 119 11.58 32.11 -6.31
C PHE A 119 11.70 30.72 -6.95
N GLY A 120 11.44 30.59 -8.25
CA GLY A 120 11.48 29.32 -8.98
C GLY A 120 12.82 28.58 -8.86
N GLU A 121 13.94 29.31 -8.86
CA GLU A 121 15.27 28.72 -8.65
C GLU A 121 15.41 28.08 -7.26
N GLU A 122 14.95 28.77 -6.20
CA GLU A 122 14.94 28.24 -4.84
C GLU A 122 14.03 27.03 -4.71
N LEU A 123 12.83 27.08 -5.32
CA LEU A 123 11.91 25.95 -5.34
C LEU A 123 12.54 24.72 -5.99
N LEU A 124 13.12 24.86 -7.19
CA LEU A 124 13.78 23.75 -7.87
C LEU A 124 15.00 23.25 -7.11
N PHE A 125 15.79 24.15 -6.55
CA PHE A 125 16.94 23.75 -5.75
C PHE A 125 16.50 22.91 -4.55
N ILE A 126 15.46 23.31 -3.82
CA ILE A 126 15.05 22.61 -2.60
C ILE A 126 14.24 21.36 -2.90
N LEU A 127 13.19 21.49 -3.72
CA LEU A 127 12.23 20.41 -3.97
C LEU A 127 12.76 19.33 -4.91
N VAL A 128 13.74 19.65 -5.76
CA VAL A 128 14.36 18.69 -6.68
C VAL A 128 15.76 18.33 -6.20
N ARG A 129 16.71 19.27 -6.21
CA ARG A 129 18.13 18.94 -5.97
C ARG A 129 18.40 18.48 -4.54
N LEU A 130 18.07 19.32 -3.56
CA LEU A 130 18.29 19.04 -2.14
C LEU A 130 17.42 17.86 -1.67
N ASN A 131 16.16 17.81 -2.11
CA ASN A 131 15.27 16.67 -1.85
C ASN A 131 15.86 15.35 -2.34
N SER A 132 16.39 15.32 -3.57
CA SER A 132 17.06 14.13 -4.11
C SER A 132 18.28 13.73 -3.29
N SER A 133 19.10 14.70 -2.87
CA SER A 133 20.23 14.45 -1.97
C SER A 133 19.76 13.89 -0.62
N MET A 134 18.71 14.44 -0.03
CA MET A 134 18.13 13.95 1.22
C MET A 134 17.59 12.53 1.08
N ILE A 135 16.92 12.19 -0.03
CA ILE A 135 16.46 10.83 -0.31
C ILE A 135 17.65 9.86 -0.32
N VAL A 136 18.71 10.20 -1.06
CA VAL A 136 19.91 9.36 -1.14
C VAL A 136 20.55 9.20 0.24
N LEU A 137 20.70 10.28 0.99
CA LEU A 137 21.27 10.24 2.34
C LEU A 137 20.41 9.39 3.27
N ASN A 138 19.09 9.59 3.29
CA ASN A 138 18.16 8.84 4.14
C ASN A 138 18.09 7.36 3.77
N LEU A 139 18.43 6.95 2.55
CA LEU A 139 18.51 5.54 2.17
C LEU A 139 19.83 4.86 2.55
N MET A 140 20.83 5.60 3.03
CA MET A 140 22.10 4.98 3.45
C MET A 140 21.90 4.09 4.68
N PRO A 141 22.58 2.92 4.76
CA PRO A 141 22.46 1.96 5.85
C PRO A 141 23.24 2.38 7.11
N LEU A 142 23.12 3.63 7.55
CA LEU A 142 23.88 4.19 8.68
C LEU A 142 22.95 4.83 9.71
N PRO A 143 22.98 4.43 10.99
CA PRO A 143 22.28 5.17 12.04
C PRO A 143 22.81 6.62 12.11
N PRO A 144 21.95 7.63 12.33
CA PRO A 144 20.52 7.59 12.66
C PRO A 144 19.55 7.59 11.46
N LEU A 145 20.03 7.41 10.22
CA LEU A 145 19.25 7.54 8.99
C LEU A 145 18.23 6.41 8.81
N ASP A 146 17.17 6.68 8.05
CA ASP A 146 16.05 5.74 7.82
C ASP A 146 16.49 4.42 7.20
N GLY A 147 17.47 4.45 6.30
CA GLY A 147 17.97 3.31 5.55
C GLY A 147 18.43 2.18 6.45
N ALA A 148 18.99 2.50 7.62
CA ALA A 148 19.38 1.51 8.62
C ALA A 148 18.21 0.65 9.09
N LYS A 149 17.00 1.21 9.17
CA LYS A 149 15.77 0.50 9.56
C LYS A 149 14.93 0.06 8.37
N ALA A 150 15.00 0.78 7.25
CA ALA A 150 14.17 0.56 6.06
C ALA A 150 14.68 -0.61 5.19
N LEU A 151 15.99 -0.75 4.99
CA LEU A 151 16.58 -1.77 4.12
C LEU A 151 16.41 -3.23 4.62
N PRO A 152 16.40 -3.53 5.94
CA PRO A 152 16.06 -4.87 6.44
C PRO A 152 14.70 -5.41 5.97
N LEU A 153 13.80 -4.55 5.47
CA LEU A 153 12.54 -4.98 4.87
C LEU A 153 12.75 -6.01 3.75
N PHE A 154 13.75 -5.80 2.89
CA PHE A 154 13.99 -6.68 1.74
C PHE A 154 14.45 -8.07 2.16
N SER A 155 15.35 -8.17 3.15
CA SER A 155 15.82 -9.46 3.65
C SER A 155 14.69 -10.23 4.35
N MET A 156 13.85 -9.54 5.14
CA MET A 156 12.67 -10.12 5.77
C MET A 156 11.63 -10.60 4.74
N ALA A 157 11.38 -9.78 3.71
CA ALA A 157 10.45 -10.13 2.62
C ALA A 157 10.91 -11.38 1.87
N TYR A 158 12.21 -11.44 1.54
CA TYR A 158 12.81 -12.58 0.87
C TYR A 158 12.73 -13.87 1.72
N ALA A 159 13.04 -13.78 3.01
CA ALA A 159 12.92 -14.91 3.92
C ALA A 159 11.48 -15.45 4.02
N ARG A 160 10.49 -14.55 4.09
CA ARG A 160 9.06 -14.90 4.14
C ARG A 160 8.60 -15.56 2.83
N PHE A 161 9.06 -15.05 1.69
CA PHE A 161 8.78 -15.65 0.37
C PHE A 161 9.35 -17.07 0.25
N LYS A 162 10.60 -17.27 0.67
CA LYS A 162 11.26 -18.59 0.66
C LYS A 162 10.53 -19.60 1.55
N LYS A 163 10.11 -19.20 2.75
CA LYS A 163 9.34 -20.07 3.66
C LYS A 163 8.01 -20.51 3.03
N ARG A 164 7.25 -19.59 2.43
CA ARG A 164 5.99 -19.89 1.74
C ARG A 164 6.17 -20.88 0.60
N ARG A 165 7.23 -20.74 -0.21
CA ARG A 165 7.54 -21.69 -1.28
C ARG A 165 7.84 -23.10 -0.77
N ARG A 166 8.60 -23.21 0.32
CA ARG A 166 8.90 -24.51 0.95
C ARG A 166 7.64 -25.18 1.49
N SER A 167 6.75 -24.42 2.15
CA SER A 167 5.47 -24.97 2.64
C SER A 167 4.61 -25.49 1.49
N LYS A 168 4.47 -24.74 0.39
CA LYS A 168 3.72 -25.21 -0.79
C LYS A 168 4.35 -26.42 -1.49
N ALA A 169 5.68 -26.53 -1.49
CA ALA A 169 6.38 -27.67 -2.08
C ALA A 169 6.32 -28.94 -1.19
N ALA A 170 6.05 -28.77 0.11
CA ALA A 170 5.94 -29.85 1.08
C ALA A 170 4.49 -30.34 1.28
N GLU A 171 3.50 -29.66 0.71
CA GLU A 171 2.11 -30.14 0.68
C GLU A 171 2.05 -31.40 -0.23
N PRO A 172 1.70 -32.58 0.32
CA PRO A 172 1.59 -33.79 -0.48
C PRO A 172 0.51 -33.59 -1.55
N LYS A 173 0.79 -34.08 -2.76
CA LYS A 173 -0.17 -34.07 -3.88
C LYS A 173 -1.45 -34.77 -3.40
N PRO A 174 -2.65 -34.18 -3.56
CA PRO A 174 -3.89 -34.83 -3.13
C PRO A 174 -3.96 -36.21 -3.77
N GLU A 175 -3.99 -37.23 -2.93
CA GLU A 175 -4.12 -38.63 -3.33
C GLU A 175 -5.44 -38.75 -4.09
N ALA A 176 -5.39 -39.32 -5.30
CA ALA A 176 -6.60 -39.48 -6.10
C ALA A 176 -7.64 -40.21 -5.25
N PRO A 177 -8.90 -39.74 -5.20
CA PRO A 177 -9.94 -40.39 -4.41
C PRO A 177 -9.97 -41.87 -4.80
N ALA A 178 -9.95 -42.74 -3.80
CA ALA A 178 -10.01 -44.19 -4.01
C ALA A 178 -11.18 -44.50 -4.97
N PRO A 179 -11.02 -45.43 -5.93
CA PRO A 179 -12.11 -45.84 -6.80
C PRO A 179 -13.33 -46.15 -5.93
N LEU A 180 -14.46 -45.51 -6.24
CA LEU A 180 -15.70 -45.79 -5.53
C LEU A 180 -15.98 -47.29 -5.62
N PRO A 181 -16.42 -47.94 -4.53
CA PRO A 181 -16.84 -49.33 -4.60
C PRO A 181 -17.91 -49.47 -5.68
N PRO A 182 -17.92 -50.57 -6.45
CA PRO A 182 -18.92 -50.80 -7.48
C PRO A 182 -20.31 -50.69 -6.85
N ASP A 183 -21.15 -49.85 -7.47
CA ASP A 183 -22.51 -49.60 -7.03
C ASP A 183 -23.37 -50.85 -7.33
N PRO A 184 -23.88 -51.56 -6.31
CA PRO A 184 -24.69 -52.75 -6.51
C PRO A 184 -26.05 -52.46 -7.16
N GLU A 185 -26.48 -51.20 -7.26
CA GLU A 185 -27.77 -50.81 -7.87
C GLU A 185 -27.68 -50.56 -9.39
N LEU A 186 -26.48 -50.57 -9.99
CA LEU A 186 -26.33 -50.35 -11.45
C LEU A 186 -26.42 -51.63 -12.29
N ASP A 187 -26.42 -52.81 -11.67
CA ASP A 187 -26.56 -54.10 -12.36
C ASP A 187 -28.02 -54.58 -12.49
N GLU A 188 -28.98 -53.87 -11.87
CA GLU A 188 -30.40 -54.13 -12.05
C GLU A 188 -30.96 -53.23 -13.16
N GLU A 189 -31.01 -53.77 -14.38
CA GLU A 189 -31.73 -53.18 -15.50
C GLU A 189 -33.22 -52.97 -15.10
N PRO A 190 -33.77 -51.75 -15.11
CA PRO A 190 -35.14 -51.54 -14.65
C PRO A 190 -36.12 -52.27 -15.57
N ASP A 191 -36.98 -53.11 -14.99
CA ASP A 191 -38.07 -53.79 -15.70
C ASP A 191 -39.10 -52.74 -16.17
N LEU A 192 -38.86 -52.17 -17.35
CA LEU A 192 -39.74 -51.21 -17.99
C LEU A 192 -41.08 -51.89 -18.33
N PRO A 193 -42.22 -51.39 -17.83
CA PRO A 193 -43.51 -51.99 -18.14
C PRO A 193 -43.78 -51.96 -19.65
N ARG A 194 -44.11 -53.12 -20.22
CA ARG A 194 -44.35 -53.38 -21.67
C ARG A 194 -45.52 -52.63 -22.32
N ASN A 195 -46.04 -51.57 -21.71
CA ASN A 195 -47.14 -50.81 -22.29
C ASN A 195 -47.05 -49.34 -21.89
N ALA A 196 -46.15 -48.61 -22.54
CA ALA A 196 -46.00 -47.17 -22.41
C ALA A 196 -46.63 -46.43 -23.61
N ASP A 197 -47.67 -47.00 -24.22
CA ASP A 197 -48.27 -46.44 -25.45
C ASP A 197 -49.17 -45.23 -25.20
N ASN A 198 -49.35 -44.72 -23.97
CA ASN A 198 -50.37 -43.69 -23.71
C ASN A 198 -50.15 -42.82 -22.47
N LEU A 199 -48.99 -42.17 -22.29
CA LEU A 199 -48.87 -41.19 -21.18
C LEU A 199 -48.35 -39.80 -21.49
N TYR A 200 -48.23 -39.39 -22.76
CA TYR A 200 -48.09 -37.96 -23.06
C TYR A 200 -48.82 -37.61 -24.37
N PRO A 201 -49.95 -36.88 -24.33
CA PRO A 201 -50.34 -36.10 -25.49
C PRO A 201 -49.32 -34.99 -25.66
N MET A 202 -48.59 -35.03 -26.78
CA MET A 202 -47.81 -33.89 -27.28
C MET A 202 -48.73 -32.67 -27.36
N PRO A 203 -48.39 -31.51 -26.77
CA PRO A 203 -49.09 -30.28 -27.10
C PRO A 203 -48.90 -30.02 -28.61
N PRO A 204 -49.98 -29.78 -29.37
CA PRO A 204 -49.81 -29.24 -30.70
C PRO A 204 -49.26 -27.82 -30.53
N ASP A 205 -48.54 -27.32 -31.54
CA ASP A 205 -48.06 -25.93 -31.60
C ASP A 205 -46.69 -25.67 -30.92
N LEU A 206 -45.65 -26.42 -31.31
CA LEU A 206 -44.26 -25.93 -31.23
C LEU A 206 -43.70 -25.83 -32.65
N ASP A 207 -43.98 -24.69 -33.26
CA ASP A 207 -43.38 -24.23 -34.51
C ASP A 207 -41.88 -23.98 -34.28
N LEU A 208 -41.04 -24.86 -34.82
CA LEU A 208 -39.58 -24.74 -34.81
C LEU A 208 -39.08 -23.99 -36.06
N SER A 209 -39.84 -22.99 -36.55
CA SER A 209 -39.36 -22.02 -37.52
C SER A 209 -39.25 -20.64 -36.88
N GLY A 210 -38.09 -20.39 -36.27
CA GLY A 210 -37.78 -19.11 -35.65
C GLY A 210 -36.31 -18.99 -35.35
N ASP A 211 -35.58 -18.37 -36.28
CA ASP A 211 -34.27 -17.79 -36.06
C ASP A 211 -34.35 -16.78 -34.90
N ASP A 212 -33.98 -17.16 -33.68
CA ASP A 212 -33.67 -16.18 -32.62
C ASP A 212 -32.79 -16.79 -31.52
N LEU A 213 -31.53 -17.05 -31.87
CA LEU A 213 -30.43 -17.10 -30.90
C LEU A 213 -29.62 -15.80 -31.05
N SER A 214 -30.17 -14.69 -30.55
CA SER A 214 -29.37 -13.55 -30.14
C SER A 214 -29.10 -13.66 -28.64
N ASP A 215 -27.92 -14.14 -28.29
CA ASP A 215 -27.32 -13.99 -26.97
C ASP A 215 -27.21 -12.49 -26.63
N ASP A 216 -27.94 -12.01 -25.62
CA ASP A 216 -27.56 -10.87 -24.76
C ASP A 216 -28.64 -10.61 -23.68
N ASP A 217 -28.86 -11.58 -22.78
CA ASP A 217 -29.57 -11.30 -21.51
C ASP A 217 -28.64 -11.46 -20.28
N PRO A 218 -28.13 -10.35 -19.73
CA PRO A 218 -27.23 -10.37 -18.57
C PRO A 218 -27.90 -10.76 -17.24
N GLU A 219 -29.22 -10.99 -17.19
CA GLU A 219 -29.92 -11.51 -16.00
C GLU A 219 -29.79 -13.04 -15.85
N LEU A 220 -29.72 -13.79 -16.95
CA LEU A 220 -29.55 -15.26 -16.90
C LEU A 220 -28.17 -15.67 -16.36
N LEU A 221 -27.11 -14.92 -16.74
CA LEU A 221 -25.76 -15.10 -16.20
C LEU A 221 -25.68 -14.78 -14.69
N LYS A 222 -26.48 -13.84 -14.19
CA LYS A 222 -26.52 -13.52 -12.75
C LYS A 222 -27.21 -14.61 -11.92
N LYS A 223 -28.22 -15.29 -12.47
CA LYS A 223 -28.88 -16.42 -11.80
C LYS A 223 -28.00 -17.66 -11.75
N LEU A 224 -27.24 -17.94 -12.82
CA LEU A 224 -26.27 -19.04 -12.87
C LEU A 224 -25.10 -18.85 -11.89
N VAL A 225 -24.56 -17.64 -11.76
CA VAL A 225 -23.44 -17.37 -10.84
C VAL A 225 -23.87 -17.43 -9.37
N ARG A 226 -25.09 -17.00 -9.02
CA ARG A 226 -25.59 -17.06 -7.64
C ARG A 226 -25.93 -18.48 -7.15
N GLY A 227 -26.16 -19.44 -8.03
CA GLY A 227 -26.42 -20.84 -7.66
C GLY A 227 -25.18 -21.61 -7.18
N ILE A 228 -23.98 -21.17 -7.57
CA ILE A 228 -22.73 -21.90 -7.32
C ILE A 228 -22.17 -21.62 -5.91
N ASP A 229 -22.47 -20.47 -5.31
CA ASP A 229 -21.90 -20.08 -4.01
C ASP A 229 -22.54 -20.77 -2.79
N TYR A 230 -23.68 -21.45 -2.92
CA TYR A 230 -24.31 -22.11 -1.76
C TYR A 230 -23.76 -23.53 -1.49
N SER A 231 -23.02 -24.14 -2.43
CA SER A 231 -22.54 -25.52 -2.30
C SER A 231 -21.16 -25.66 -1.62
N ARG A 232 -20.45 -24.57 -1.31
CA ARG A 232 -19.06 -24.63 -0.79
C ARG A 232 -18.89 -24.37 0.71
N SER A 233 -19.98 -24.29 1.49
CA SER A 233 -19.94 -24.01 2.94
C SER A 233 -20.38 -25.16 3.87
N LYS A 234 -20.58 -26.39 3.38
CA LYS A 234 -20.76 -27.56 4.26
C LYS A 234 -20.10 -28.80 3.67
N LYS A 235 -18.86 -29.05 4.07
CA LYS A 235 -18.31 -30.33 4.55
C LYS A 235 -16.81 -30.18 4.78
#